data_AF-A0A8J4U5B8-F1
#
_entry.id   AF-A0A8J4U5B8-F1
#
_cell.length_a   1.000
_cell.length_b   1.000
_cell.length_c   1.000
_cell.angle_alpha   90.00
_cell.angle_beta   90.00
_cell.angle_gamma   90.00
#
_symmetry.space_group_name_H-M   'P 1'
#
loop_
_entity.id
_entity.type
_entity.pdbx_description
1 polymer ?
#
loop_
_entity_poly.entity_id
_entity_poly.type
_entity_poly.pdbx_seq_one_letter_code
_entity_poly.pdbx_strand_id
1 'polypeptide(L)'
;MDEMMKLNTTLKMETANQAWIGLKGGDTGRWQWSLAHQTFYRHGDTYRNWSSGQPDNQVGKEFCVMMFKSESSWHDEPCDENHYFVCYN
;
A
#
# COMPACT_ATOMS: atom_id res chain seq x y z
N MET A 1 -6.76 6.29 -10.79
CA MET A 1 -5.51 7.06 -10.83
C MET A 1 -5.55 8.22 -9.84
N ASP A 2 -6.59 9.06 -9.88
CA ASP A 2 -6.74 10.23 -8.98
C ASP A 2 -6.73 9.90 -7.48
N GLU A 3 -7.38 8.81 -7.08
CA GLU A 3 -7.41 8.38 -5.67
C GLU A 3 -6.03 7.89 -5.15
N MET A 4 -5.20 7.30 -6.00
CA MET A 4 -3.80 6.95 -5.64
C MET A 4 -2.94 8.20 -5.47
N MET A 5 -3.20 9.24 -6.26
CA MET A 5 -2.55 10.52 -6.10
C MET A 5 -2.95 11.17 -4.76
N LYS A 6 -4.21 11.00 -4.33
CA LYS A 6 -4.65 11.44 -3.00
C LYS A 6 -3.87 10.78 -1.87
N LEU A 7 -3.58 9.47 -1.95
CA LEU A 7 -2.75 8.75 -0.97
C LEU A 7 -1.39 9.38 -0.77
N ASN A 8 -0.72 9.64 -1.88
CA ASN A 8 0.57 10.28 -1.86
C ASN A 8 0.48 11.68 -1.23
N THR A 9 -0.53 12.47 -1.59
CA THR A 9 -0.70 13.80 -0.99
C THR A 9 -1.02 13.75 0.50
N THR A 10 -1.82 12.79 0.96
CA THR A 10 -2.15 12.61 2.38
C THR A 10 -0.88 12.33 3.18
N LEU A 11 -0.08 11.32 2.79
CA LEU A 11 1.16 11.02 3.52
C LEU A 11 2.17 12.18 3.46
N LYS A 12 2.19 12.94 2.36
CA LYS A 12 3.09 14.09 2.23
C LYS A 12 2.81 15.20 3.25
N MET A 13 1.56 15.35 3.67
CA MET A 13 1.15 16.35 4.67
C MET A 13 1.43 15.91 6.11
N GLU A 14 1.65 14.62 6.33
CA GLU A 14 1.90 14.05 7.67
C GLU A 14 3.38 14.07 8.05
N THR A 15 3.68 13.95 9.34
CA THR A 15 5.07 13.88 9.85
C THR A 15 5.70 12.49 9.70
N ALA A 16 4.90 11.45 9.45
CA ALA A 16 5.40 10.09 9.26
C ALA A 16 6.17 9.96 7.93
N ASN A 17 7.33 9.29 7.98
CA ASN A 17 8.13 9.00 6.78
C ASN A 17 7.61 7.80 5.99
N GLN A 18 6.86 6.93 6.65
CA GLN A 18 6.23 5.76 6.04
C GLN A 18 4.94 5.43 6.78
N ALA A 19 4.01 4.78 6.08
CA ALA A 19 2.79 4.30 6.68
C ALA A 19 2.26 3.08 5.94
N TRP A 20 1.57 2.21 6.66
CA TRP A 20 0.70 1.19 6.10
C TRP A 20 -0.36 1.83 5.21
N ILE A 21 -0.54 1.23 4.04
CA ILE A 21 -1.63 1.55 3.12
C ILE A 21 -2.57 0.34 3.05
N GLY A 22 -3.82 0.56 2.64
CA GLY A 22 -4.84 -0.48 2.69
C GLY A 22 -4.67 -1.67 1.72
N LEU A 23 -3.51 -1.84 1.10
CA LEU A 23 -3.25 -2.94 0.16
C LEU A 23 -2.72 -4.15 0.91
N LYS A 24 -3.33 -5.31 0.68
CA LYS A 24 -2.95 -6.58 1.29
C LYS A 24 -2.84 -7.69 0.24
N GLY A 25 -1.82 -8.53 0.38
CA GLY A 25 -1.65 -9.76 -0.38
C GLY A 25 -2.50 -10.88 0.23
N GLY A 26 -3.18 -11.65 -0.61
CA GLY A 26 -3.81 -12.92 -0.24
C GLY A 26 -2.94 -14.12 -0.62
N ASP A 27 -3.28 -15.29 -0.07
CA ASP A 27 -2.56 -16.56 -0.27
C ASP A 27 -2.43 -16.99 -1.75
N THR A 28 -3.27 -16.43 -2.63
CA THR A 28 -3.25 -16.69 -4.07
C THR A 28 -2.32 -15.75 -4.85
N GLY A 29 -1.50 -14.94 -4.17
CA GLY A 29 -0.64 -13.91 -4.79
C GLY A 29 -1.41 -12.73 -5.38
N ARG A 30 -2.68 -12.55 -4.97
CA ARG A 30 -3.52 -11.44 -5.44
C ARG A 30 -3.53 -10.33 -4.41
N TRP A 31 -3.29 -9.11 -4.88
CA TRP A 31 -3.34 -7.90 -4.05
C TRP A 31 -4.74 -7.30 -4.05
N GLN A 32 -5.30 -7.08 -2.86
CA GLN A 32 -6.62 -6.52 -2.66
C GLN A 32 -6.56 -5.32 -1.70
N TRP A 33 -7.30 -4.27 -2.05
CA TRP A 33 -7.46 -3.10 -1.19
C TRP A 33 -8.57 -3.32 -0.16
N SER A 34 -8.36 -2.84 1.06
CA SER A 34 -9.32 -2.89 2.17
C SER A 34 -10.64 -2.20 1.83
N LEU A 35 -10.62 -1.19 0.96
CA LEU A 35 -11.80 -0.44 0.50
C LEU A 35 -12.28 -0.85 -0.90
N ALA A 36 -11.92 -2.03 -1.40
CA ALA A 36 -12.29 -2.49 -2.75
C ALA A 36 -13.79 -2.52 -3.06
N HIS A 37 -14.67 -2.45 -2.04
CA HIS A 37 -16.12 -2.44 -2.20
C HIS A 37 -16.73 -1.02 -2.27
N GLN A 38 -15.98 0.02 -1.91
CA GLN A 38 -16.49 1.39 -1.75
C GLN A 38 -15.85 2.33 -2.78
N THR A 39 -16.28 2.29 -4.04
CA THR A 39 -15.96 3.29 -5.09
C THR A 39 -14.48 3.62 -5.41
N PHE A 40 -13.52 3.14 -4.61
CA PHE A 40 -12.12 3.56 -4.57
C PHE A 40 -11.24 2.73 -5.51
N TYR A 41 -11.59 1.45 -5.66
CA TYR A 41 -10.93 0.50 -6.55
C TYR A 41 -11.95 -0.16 -7.44
N ARG A 42 -11.81 0.03 -8.76
CA ARG A 42 -12.63 -0.68 -9.72
C ARG A 42 -11.93 -1.98 -10.12
N HIS A 43 -12.74 -2.99 -10.41
CA HIS A 43 -12.27 -4.24 -10.99
C HIS A 43 -11.51 -3.90 -12.29
N GLY A 44 -10.18 -4.07 -12.30
CA GLY A 44 -9.30 -3.71 -13.43
C GLY A 44 -8.21 -2.66 -13.13
N ASP A 45 -8.19 -2.02 -11.95
CA ASP A 45 -7.10 -1.10 -11.58
C ASP A 45 -5.78 -1.83 -11.28
N THR A 46 -4.84 -1.75 -12.23
CA THR A 46 -3.53 -2.40 -12.20
C THR A 46 -2.40 -1.51 -11.68
N TYR A 47 -2.65 -0.21 -11.40
CA TYR A 47 -1.59 0.68 -10.96
C TYR A 47 -0.96 0.19 -9.66
N ARG A 48 0.35 0.01 -9.67
CA ARG A 48 1.15 -0.35 -8.50
C ARG A 48 2.44 0.46 -8.55
N ASN A 49 2.78 1.16 -7.46
CA ASN A 49 4.01 1.95 -7.36
C ASN A 49 5.07 1.25 -6.52
N TRP A 50 5.31 -0.03 -6.80
CA TRP A 50 6.33 -0.79 -6.10
C TRP A 50 7.71 -0.14 -6.25
N SER A 51 8.49 -0.15 -5.17
CA SER A 51 9.92 0.13 -5.26
C SER A 51 10.61 -0.88 -6.18
N SER A 52 11.80 -0.51 -6.67
CA SER A 52 12.61 -1.43 -7.46
C SER A 52 12.91 -2.70 -6.65
N GLY A 53 12.56 -3.87 -7.21
CA GLY A 53 12.76 -5.17 -6.57
C GLY A 53 11.58 -5.66 -5.73
N GLN A 54 10.53 -4.85 -5.58
CA GLN A 54 9.34 -5.19 -4.79
C GLN A 54 8.15 -5.54 -5.71
N PRO A 55 7.18 -6.35 -5.25
CA PRO A 55 7.20 -7.06 -3.97
C PRO A 55 8.16 -8.25 -4.02
N ASP A 56 8.93 -8.50 -2.95
CA ASP A 56 9.92 -9.59 -2.88
C ASP A 56 9.54 -10.73 -1.93
N ASN A 57 8.52 -10.54 -1.09
CA ASN A 57 8.00 -11.54 -0.17
C ASN A 57 9.09 -12.27 0.60
N GLN A 58 9.98 -11.51 1.25
CA GLN A 58 11.05 -12.04 2.07
C GLN A 58 10.47 -13.02 3.09
N VAL A 59 11.12 -14.18 3.20
CA VAL A 59 10.76 -15.29 4.09
C VAL A 59 9.30 -15.79 3.98
N GLY A 60 8.55 -15.38 2.93
CA GLY A 60 7.18 -15.82 2.66
C GLY A 60 6.12 -15.24 3.60
N LYS A 61 6.35 -14.06 4.19
CA LYS A 61 5.47 -13.47 5.21
C LYS A 61 5.01 -12.04 4.92
N GLU A 62 5.40 -11.46 3.80
CA GLU A 62 5.18 -10.05 3.51
C GLU A 62 3.89 -9.87 2.72
N PHE A 63 2.80 -9.66 3.45
CA PHE A 63 1.47 -9.59 2.87
C PHE A 63 0.79 -8.23 3.12
N CYS A 64 1.46 -7.31 3.81
CA CYS A 64 0.97 -5.96 4.04
C CYS A 64 1.85 -4.97 3.29
N VAL A 65 1.31 -3.81 2.90
CA VAL A 65 2.05 -2.87 2.05
C VAL A 65 2.24 -1.55 2.79
N MET A 66 3.48 -1.09 2.91
CA MET A 66 3.77 0.28 3.31
C MET A 66 4.11 1.16 2.13
N MET A 67 3.95 2.47 2.31
CA MET A 67 4.43 3.48 1.37
C MET A 67 5.48 4.37 2.03
N PHE A 68 6.58 4.63 1.33
CA PHE A 68 7.57 5.64 1.69
C PHE A 68 7.15 7.02 1.21
N LYS A 69 7.22 8.03 2.10
CA LYS A 69 6.84 9.41 1.79
C LYS A 69 7.76 10.08 0.75
N SER A 70 9.07 9.80 0.81
CA SER A 70 10.08 10.44 -0.04
C SER A 70 9.86 10.11 -1.52
N GLU A 71 9.67 8.83 -1.82
CA GLU A 71 9.63 8.28 -3.18
C GLU A 71 8.21 7.93 -3.62
N SER A 72 7.26 7.97 -2.67
CA SER A 72 5.87 7.53 -2.88
C SER A 72 5.76 6.05 -3.28
N SER A 73 6.86 5.29 -3.12
CA SER A 73 7.03 3.91 -3.53
C SER A 73 6.62 2.93 -2.44
N TRP A 74 6.34 1.69 -2.83
CA TRP A 74 5.71 0.70 -1.97
C TRP A 74 6.60 -0.50 -1.75
N HIS A 75 6.55 -1.06 -0.54
CA HIS A 75 7.17 -2.31 -0.16
C HIS A 75 6.11 -3.25 0.41
N ASP A 76 6.21 -4.54 0.11
CA ASP A 76 5.51 -5.55 0.90
C ASP A 76 6.35 -5.89 2.12
N GLU A 77 5.71 -5.95 3.29
CA GLU A 77 6.38 -6.28 4.54
C GLU A 77 5.51 -7.11 5.49
N PRO A 78 6.13 -7.71 6.51
CA PRO A 78 5.41 -8.56 7.45
C PRO A 78 4.32 -7.75 8.16
N CYS A 79 3.11 -8.30 8.16
CA CYS A 79 1.94 -7.60 8.70
C CYS A 79 2.00 -7.35 10.21
N ASP A 80 2.91 -8.00 10.92
CA ASP A 80 3.18 -7.85 12.35
C ASP A 80 4.16 -6.72 12.68
N GLU A 81 4.72 -6.04 11.67
CA GLU A 81 5.55 -4.86 11.86
C GLU A 81 4.74 -3.63 12.32
N ASN A 82 5.38 -2.83 13.18
CA ASN A 82 4.75 -1.64 13.77
C ASN A 82 4.99 -0.40 12.91
N HIS A 83 3.97 0.04 12.18
CA HIS A 83 3.98 1.31 11.44
C HIS A 83 2.73 2.15 11.69
N TYR A 84 2.85 3.46 11.46
CA TYR A 84 1.68 4.33 11.29
C TYR A 84 0.83 3.83 10.12
N PHE A 85 -0.44 4.22 10.05
CA PHE A 85 -1.34 3.83 8.98
C PHE A 85 -2.14 5.02 8.47
N VAL A 86 -2.50 4.98 7.19
CA VAL A 86 -3.37 5.98 6.57
C VAL A 86 -4.80 5.47 6.53
N CYS A 87 -5.74 6.29 7.04
CA CYS A 87 -7.16 6.07 6.88
C CYS A 87 -7.75 7.00 5.82
N TYR A 88 -8.84 6.55 5.22
CA TYR A 88 -9.71 7.35 4.37
C TYR A 88 -11.11 7.40 4.95
N ASN A 89 -11.80 8.50 4.66
CA ASN A 89 -13.22 8.69 4.89
C ASN A 89 -13.93 8.74 3.53
#